data_AF-A0A167AGF6-F1
#
_entry.id   AF-A0A167AGF6-F1
#
_cell.length_a   1.000
_cell.length_b   1.000
_cell.length_c   1.000
_cell.angle_alpha   90.00
_cell.angle_beta   90.00
_cell.angle_gamma   90.00
#
_symmetry.space_group_name_H-M   'P 1'
#
loop_
_entity.id
_entity.type
_entity.pdbx_description
1 polymer ?
#
loop_
_entity_poly.entity_id
_entity_poly.type
_entity_poly.pdbx_seq_one_letter_code
_entity_poly.pdbx_strand_id
1 'polypeptide(L)'
;MVETKSSQYIVEVKKDADIDSKVVQAKAAAVVKWCQHVTNHELKHEGKLWSYLLIILTDVQENMTIKGLKIRYKLLNMYNKD
;
A
#
# COMPACT_ATOMS: atom_id res chain seq x y z
N MET A 1 -0.35 -5.36 8.88
CA MET A 1 -1.11 -4.10 9.00
C MET A 1 -0.27 -3.12 9.81
N VAL A 2 -0.27 -1.83 9.43
CA VAL A 2 0.41 -0.78 10.19
C VAL A 2 -0.59 0.31 10.51
N GLU A 3 -0.79 0.58 11.80
CA GLU A 3 -1.64 1.67 12.27
C GLU A 3 -0.80 2.90 12.64
N THR A 4 -1.31 4.07 12.27
CA THR A 4 -0.74 5.36 12.68
C THR A 4 -1.83 6.24 13.27
N LYS A 5 -1.43 7.38 13.86
CA LYS A 5 -2.39 8.37 14.36
C LYS A 5 -3.37 8.85 13.28
N SER A 6 -2.94 8.95 12.03
CA SER A 6 -3.73 9.57 10.95
C SER A 6 -4.24 8.60 9.87
N SER A 7 -3.76 7.36 9.81
CA SER A 7 -4.05 6.44 8.70
C SER A 7 -3.84 4.98 9.08
N GLN A 8 -4.54 4.10 8.38
CA GLN A 8 -4.35 2.66 8.40
C GLN A 8 -3.66 2.18 7.11
N TYR A 9 -2.74 1.23 7.23
CA TYR A 9 -1.99 0.69 6.08
C TYR A 9 -2.07 -0.83 6.03
N ILE A 10 -2.37 -1.36 4.84
CA ILE A 10 -2.03 -2.73 4.49
C ILE A 10 -0.68 -2.67 3.77
N VAL A 11 0.32 -3.36 4.32
CA VAL A 11 1.67 -3.40 3.77
C VAL A 11 1.98 -4.83 3.38
N GLU A 12 2.28 -5.04 2.11
CA GLU A 12 2.77 -6.30 1.56
C GLU A 12 4.21 -6.09 1.11
N VAL A 13 5.13 -6.89 1.65
CA VAL A 13 6.52 -6.91 1.22
C VAL A 13 6.72 -8.10 0.30
N LYS A 14 7.31 -7.87 -0.87
CA LYS A 14 7.49 -8.90 -1.89
C LYS A 14 8.90 -8.91 -2.45
N LYS A 15 9.37 -10.10 -2.84
CA LYS A 15 10.62 -10.23 -3.59
C LYS A 15 10.49 -9.47 -4.92
N ASP A 16 11.58 -8.84 -5.34
CA ASP A 16 11.65 -8.08 -6.60
C ASP A 16 11.14 -8.92 -7.79
N ALA A 17 11.68 -10.12 -7.96
CA ALA A 17 11.30 -11.04 -9.04
C ALA A 17 9.82 -11.48 -9.04
N ASP A 18 9.10 -11.32 -7.93
CA ASP A 18 7.69 -11.70 -7.81
C ASP A 18 6.73 -10.51 -7.99
N ILE A 19 7.24 -9.27 -7.99
CA ILE A 19 6.43 -8.05 -7.87
C ILE A 19 5.42 -7.94 -9.02
N ASP A 20 5.84 -8.29 -10.24
CA ASP A 20 5.03 -8.22 -11.46
C ASP A 20 4.30 -9.54 -11.76
N SER A 21 4.41 -10.54 -10.89
CA SER A 21 3.72 -11.80 -11.11
C SER A 21 2.20 -11.60 -11.10
N LYS A 22 1.49 -12.30 -12.00
CA LYS A 22 0.03 -12.22 -12.13
C LYS A 22 -0.69 -12.44 -10.80
N VAL A 23 -0.18 -13.33 -9.96
CA VAL A 23 -0.76 -13.64 -8.65
C VAL A 23 -0.61 -12.47 -7.68
N VAL A 24 0.57 -11.84 -7.63
CA VAL A 24 0.82 -10.66 -6.77
C VAL A 24 -0.05 -9.50 -7.23
N GLN A 25 -0.10 -9.23 -8.53
CA GLN A 25 -0.91 -8.14 -9.09
C GLN A 25 -2.43 -8.35 -8.89
N ALA A 26 -2.92 -9.59 -9.04
CA ALA A 26 -4.32 -9.91 -8.75
C ALA A 26 -4.68 -9.68 -7.28
N LYS A 27 -3.80 -10.07 -6.35
CA LYS A 27 -3.97 -9.81 -4.92
C LYS A 27 -3.91 -8.32 -4.61
N ALA A 28 -2.94 -7.60 -5.17
CA ALA A 28 -2.81 -6.15 -5.03
C ALA A 28 -4.09 -5.42 -5.46
N ALA A 29 -4.67 -5.78 -6.61
CA ALA A 29 -5.92 -5.20 -7.08
C ALA A 29 -7.10 -5.45 -6.12
N ALA A 30 -7.20 -6.65 -5.54
CA ALA A 30 -8.22 -6.97 -4.54
C ALA A 30 -8.04 -6.13 -3.26
N VAL A 31 -6.80 -5.96 -2.79
CA VAL A 31 -6.49 -5.17 -1.59
C VAL A 31 -6.75 -3.68 -1.82
N VAL A 32 -6.45 -3.15 -3.01
CA VAL A 32 -6.79 -1.76 -3.36
C VAL A 32 -8.30 -1.51 -3.29
N LYS A 33 -9.12 -2.41 -3.87
CA LYS A 33 -10.58 -2.33 -3.77
C LYS A 33 -11.05 -2.40 -2.32
N TRP A 34 -10.47 -3.29 -1.53
CA TRP A 34 -10.77 -3.38 -0.10
C TRP A 34 -10.48 -2.06 0.64
N CYS A 35 -9.31 -1.46 0.44
CA CYS A 35 -8.97 -0.18 1.04
C CYS A 35 -9.94 0.93 0.62
N GLN A 36 -10.45 0.94 -0.61
CA GLN A 36 -11.49 1.87 -1.04
C GLN A 36 -12.80 1.66 -0.27
N HIS A 37 -13.29 0.41 -0.19
CA HIS A 37 -14.52 0.10 0.55
C HIS A 37 -14.42 0.46 2.02
N VAL A 38 -13.33 0.07 2.69
CA VAL A 38 -13.14 0.37 4.11
C VAL A 38 -12.95 1.87 4.32
N THR A 39 -12.19 2.57 3.49
CA THR A 39 -12.09 4.03 3.57
C THR A 39 -13.46 4.70 3.47
N ASN A 40 -14.29 4.29 2.50
CA ASN A 40 -15.63 4.84 2.34
C ASN A 40 -16.55 4.56 3.55
N HIS A 41 -16.35 3.42 4.21
CA HIS A 41 -17.07 3.09 5.44
C HIS A 41 -16.55 3.92 6.62
N GLU A 42 -15.24 3.92 6.86
CA GLU A 42 -14.58 4.57 7.99
C GLU A 42 -14.81 6.09 8.00
N LEU A 43 -14.74 6.75 6.85
CA LEU A 43 -14.95 8.20 6.77
C LEU A 43 -16.37 8.63 7.16
N LYS A 44 -17.36 7.72 7.12
CA LYS A 44 -18.72 7.99 7.62
C LYS A 44 -18.83 7.87 9.14
N HIS A 45 -17.81 7.32 9.80
CA HIS A 45 -17.77 7.01 11.22
C HIS A 45 -16.54 7.63 11.91
N GLU A 46 -16.05 8.76 11.39
CA GLU A 46 -14.87 9.48 11.91
C GLU A 46 -13.59 8.61 11.98
N GLY A 47 -13.56 7.53 11.20
CA GLY A 47 -12.45 6.60 11.10
C GLY A 47 -11.33 7.12 10.20
N LYS A 48 -10.33 6.25 9.97
CA LYS A 48 -9.10 6.61 9.26
C LYS A 48 -9.15 6.25 7.78
N LEU A 49 -8.39 6.97 6.96
CA LEU A 49 -8.10 6.56 5.58
C LEU A 49 -7.28 5.26 5.58
N TRP A 50 -7.63 4.34 4.66
CA TRP A 50 -6.87 3.12 4.41
C TRP A 50 -6.05 3.23 3.14
N SER A 51 -4.81 2.75 3.18
CA SER A 51 -3.92 2.73 2.02
C SER A 51 -3.21 1.39 1.91
N TYR A 52 -3.01 0.92 0.69
CA TYR A 52 -2.20 -0.26 0.40
C TYR A 52 -0.81 0.14 -0.07
N LEU A 53 0.21 -0.58 0.41
CA LEU A 53 1.60 -0.47 -0.02
C LEU A 53 2.11 -1.85 -0.40
N LEU A 54 2.44 -2.05 -1.68
CA LEU A 54 3.17 -3.21 -2.17
C LEU A 54 4.63 -2.78 -2.35
N ILE A 55 5.52 -3.29 -1.50
CA ILE A 55 6.91 -2.82 -1.33
C ILE A 55 7.88 -3.92 -1.75
N ILE A 56 8.87 -3.61 -2.59
CA ILE A 56 9.96 -4.54 -2.88
C ILE A 56 10.86 -4.71 -1.65
N LEU A 57 11.25 -5.95 -1.34
CA LEU A 57 11.95 -6.32 -0.12
C LEU A 57 13.20 -5.47 0.14
N THR A 58 13.95 -5.13 -0.89
CA THR A 58 15.21 -4.37 -0.83
C THR A 58 15.02 -2.89 -0.44
N ASP A 59 13.81 -2.36 -0.54
CA ASP A 59 13.49 -0.97 -0.17
C ASP A 59 13.14 -0.81 1.31
N VAL A 60 13.04 -1.91 2.07
CA VAL A 60 12.76 -1.87 3.51
C VAL A 60 14.08 -1.82 4.27
N GLN A 61 14.42 -0.65 4.82
CA GLN A 61 15.61 -0.41 5.63
C GLN A 61 15.24 0.10 7.03
N GLU A 62 16.13 -0.06 8.02
CA GLU A 62 15.87 0.24 9.43
C GLU A 62 15.54 1.72 9.72
N ASN A 63 16.01 2.63 8.86
CA ASN A 63 15.80 4.07 8.99
C ASN A 63 14.54 4.58 8.26
N MET A 64 13.74 3.69 7.67
CA MET A 64 12.57 4.08 6.89
C MET A 64 11.34 4.33 7.77
N THR A 65 10.55 5.32 7.39
CA THR A 65 9.22 5.54 7.99
C THR A 65 8.12 5.06 7.05
N ILE A 66 6.97 4.64 7.58
CA ILE A 66 5.83 4.23 6.76
C ILE A 66 5.33 5.37 5.86
N LYS A 67 5.44 6.63 6.32
CA LYS A 67 5.11 7.82 5.54
C LYS A 67 6.09 8.01 4.38
N GLY A 68 7.39 7.81 4.60
CA GLY A 68 8.42 7.85 3.57
C GLY A 68 8.22 6.77 2.51
N LEU A 69 7.97 5.53 2.94
CA LEU A 69 7.65 4.41 2.05
C LEU A 69 6.39 4.69 1.21
N LYS A 70 5.33 5.24 1.83
CA LYS A 70 4.13 5.64 1.09
C LYS A 70 4.43 6.63 -0.03
N ILE A 71 5.27 7.65 0.22
CA ILE A 71 5.63 8.65 -0.79
C ILE A 71 6.40 8.00 -1.94
N ARG A 72 7.40 7.17 -1.62
CA ARG A 72 8.21 6.45 -2.62
C ARG A 72 7.35 5.58 -3.55
N TYR A 73 6.42 4.81 -3.00
CA TYR A 73 5.59 3.87 -3.77
C TYR A 73 4.35 4.51 -4.42
N LYS A 74 3.92 5.70 -3.99
CA LYS A 74 2.84 6.45 -4.66
C LYS A 74 3.29 7.05 -5.99
N LEU A 75 4.58 7.35 -6.15
CA LEU A 75 5.15 7.90 -7.39
C LEU A 75 5.34 6.83 -8.47
N LEU A 76 5.75 5.61 -8.11
CA LEU A 76 5.99 4.52 -9.07
C LEU A 76 4.72 4.08 -9.83
N ASN A 77 3.55 4.10 -9.19
CA ASN A 77 2.27 3.76 -9.84
C ASN A 77 1.69 4.88 -10.73
N MET A 78 2.28 6.08 -10.73
CA MET A 78 1.92 7.16 -11.65
C MET A 78 2.78 7.19 -12.92
N TYR A 79 3.97 6.56 -12.90
CA TYR A 79 4.90 6.52 -14.03
C TYR A 79 4.78 5.26 -14.91
N ASN A 80 4.06 4.24 -14.48
CA ASN A 80 3.76 3.04 -15.28
C ASN A 80 2.34 3.06 -15.88
N LYS A 81 1.78 4.25 -16.10
CA LYS A 81 0.65 4.46 -17.00
C LYS A 81 1.16 5.12 -18.27
N ASP A 82 1.68 4.29 -19.16
CA ASP A 82 1.64 4.41 -20.62
C ASP A 82 1.73 3.00 -21.23
#